data_AF-A0A359CJ86-F1
#
_entry.id   AF-A0A359CJ86-F1
#
_cell.length_a   1.000
_cell.length_b   1.000
_cell.length_c   1.000
_cell.angle_alpha   90.00
_cell.angle_beta   90.00
_cell.angle_gamma   90.00
#
_symmetry.space_group_name_H-M   'P 1'
#
loop_
_entity.id
_entity.type
_entity.pdbx_description
1 polymer ?
#
loop_
_entity_poly.entity_id
_entity_poly.type
_entity_poly.pdbx_seq_one_letter_code
_entity_poly.pdbx_strand_id
1 'polypeptide(L)'
;IVIDGGKGQLHAAVESLQKIGLYGKVGIIGIAKRLEEIYFPEDSVPLYIDKNSETLKLIQHLRDEAHRFGITFHRQKRSKSQLTSELDTIKGIGTETKKKLLSHFKSIKRIKEAEQQEVEEVIGKAKAKLISDHFKEKA
;
A
#
# COMPACT_ATOMS: atom_id res chain seq x y z
N ILE A 1 9.34 19.06 2.43
CA ILE A 1 8.32 18.00 2.68
C ILE A 1 7.15 18.26 1.74
N VAL A 2 6.68 17.24 1.02
CA VAL A 2 5.49 17.33 0.15
C VAL A 2 4.43 16.39 0.70
N ILE A 3 3.23 16.91 0.95
CA ILE A 3 2.10 16.14 1.48
C ILE A 3 1.14 15.82 0.33
N ASP A 4 0.84 14.53 0.10
CA ASP A 4 -0.25 14.08 -0.81
C ASP A 4 -1.59 14.39 -0.14
N GLY A 5 -2.01 15.64 -0.26
CA GLY A 5 -3.16 16.15 0.45
C GLY A 5 -3.38 17.65 0.42
N GLY A 6 -4.63 18.05 0.56
CA GLY A 6 -5.03 19.45 0.64
C GLY A 6 -4.80 20.07 2.02
N LYS A 7 -5.42 21.24 2.25
CA LYS A 7 -5.24 22.08 3.44
C LYS A 7 -5.34 21.33 4.79
N GLY A 8 -6.31 20.42 4.94
CA GLY A 8 -6.48 19.68 6.20
C GLY A 8 -5.30 18.76 6.53
N GLN A 9 -4.78 18.03 5.55
CA GLN A 9 -3.64 17.13 5.75
C GLN A 9 -2.34 17.92 5.96
N LEU A 10 -2.19 19.04 5.25
CA LEU A 10 -1.09 19.98 5.47
C LEU A 10 -1.10 20.53 6.90
N HIS A 11 -2.26 20.94 7.41
CA HIS A 11 -2.40 21.46 8.77
C HIS A 11 -1.96 20.45 9.83
N ALA A 12 -2.41 19.19 9.72
CA ALA A 12 -1.99 18.12 10.63
C ALA A 12 -0.46 17.87 10.60
N ALA A 13 0.15 17.96 9.42
CA ALA A 13 1.60 17.84 9.28
C ALA A 13 2.35 19.03 9.90
N VAL A 14 1.82 20.24 9.74
CA VAL A 14 2.36 21.47 10.36
C VAL A 14 2.31 21.38 11.88
N GLU A 15 1.19 20.98 12.48
CA GLU A 15 1.09 20.78 13.94
C GLU A 15 2.14 19.80 14.46
N SER A 16 2.41 18.73 13.69
CA SER A 16 3.43 17.73 14.04
C SER A 16 4.83 18.32 13.98
N LEU A 17 5.14 19.14 12.97
CA LEU A 17 6.43 19.85 12.86
C LEU A 17 6.63 20.89 13.97
N GLN A 18 5.55 21.56 14.40
CA GLN A 18 5.58 22.51 15.51
C GLN A 18 5.94 21.80 16.82
N LYS A 19 5.30 20.66 17.11
CA LYS A 19 5.56 19.86 18.32
C LYS A 19 7.01 19.42 18.47
N ILE A 20 7.72 19.20 17.37
CA ILE A 20 9.14 18.81 17.37
C ILE A 20 10.10 19.98 17.11
N GLY A 21 9.61 21.23 17.05
CA GLY A 21 10.44 22.42 16.87
C GLY A 21 11.12 22.54 15.51
N LEU A 22 10.56 21.90 14.47
CA LEU A 22 11.06 21.95 13.08
C LEU A 22 10.23 22.85 12.17
N TYR A 23 9.08 23.35 12.63
CA TYR A 23 8.32 24.34 11.89
C TYR A 23 9.15 25.61 11.63
N GLY A 24 9.08 26.16 10.42
CA GLY A 24 9.91 27.28 9.97
C GLY A 24 11.36 26.92 9.62
N LYS A 25 11.84 25.71 9.95
CA LYS A 25 13.19 25.24 9.59
C LYS A 25 13.20 24.37 8.33
N VAL A 26 12.06 23.75 8.03
CA VAL A 26 11.89 22.86 6.87
C VAL A 26 10.69 23.33 6.05
N GLY A 27 10.91 23.54 4.75
CA GLY A 27 9.83 23.85 3.83
C GLY A 27 8.83 22.69 3.72
N ILE A 28 7.54 23.00 3.81
CA ILE A 28 6.45 22.03 3.68
C ILE A 28 5.36 22.60 2.78
N ILE A 29 4.84 21.77 1.88
CA ILE A 29 3.72 22.10 0.98
C ILE A 29 2.74 20.92 0.92
N GLY A 30 1.47 21.21 0.63
CA GLY A 30 0.46 20.20 0.28
C GLY A 30 0.08 20.29 -1.20
N ILE A 31 -0.19 19.15 -1.84
CA ILE A 31 -0.72 19.11 -3.21
C ILE A 31 -2.07 18.39 -3.26
N ALA A 32 -3.10 19.05 -3.80
CA ALA A 32 -4.45 18.48 -3.90
C ALA A 32 -4.74 17.92 -5.30
N LYS A 33 -5.38 16.74 -5.36
CA LYS A 33 -5.59 15.96 -6.60
C LYS A 33 -6.43 16.62 -7.69
N ARG A 34 -7.38 17.51 -7.38
CA ARG A 34 -8.39 17.95 -8.37
C ARG A 34 -7.82 18.90 -9.43
N LEU A 35 -6.93 19.81 -9.03
CA LEU A 35 -6.36 20.85 -9.88
C LEU A 35 -4.85 21.01 -9.69
N GLU A 36 -4.21 20.08 -8.98
CA GLU A 36 -2.78 20.15 -8.62
C GLU A 36 -2.44 21.45 -7.89
N GLU A 37 -3.39 21.91 -7.08
CA GLU A 37 -3.29 23.10 -6.24
C GLU A 37 -2.22 22.89 -5.18
N ILE A 38 -1.30 23.84 -5.08
CA ILE A 38 -0.26 23.85 -4.07
C ILE A 38 -0.71 24.70 -2.89
N TYR A 39 -0.74 24.09 -1.72
CA TYR A 39 -1.08 24.76 -0.47
C TYR A 39 0.20 25.01 0.32
N PHE A 40 0.39 26.26 0.74
CA PHE A 40 1.41 26.64 1.71
C PHE A 40 0.80 26.67 3.12
N PRO A 41 1.61 26.42 4.17
CA PRO A 41 1.18 26.66 5.55
C PRO A 41 0.70 28.10 5.71
N GLU A 42 -0.34 28.27 6.53
CA GLU A 42 -0.93 29.58 6.89
C GLU A 42 -1.58 30.35 5.73
N ASP A 43 -1.36 29.94 4.48
CA ASP A 43 -2.06 30.51 3.33
C ASP A 43 -3.48 29.94 3.22
N SER A 44 -4.42 30.84 2.94
CA SER A 44 -5.82 30.48 2.71
C SER A 44 -6.10 30.14 1.26
N VAL A 45 -5.26 30.62 0.34
CA VAL A 45 -5.44 30.51 -1.11
C VAL A 45 -4.39 29.53 -1.68
N PRO A 46 -4.79 28.57 -2.52
CA PRO A 46 -3.82 27.72 -3.19
C PRO A 46 -3.09 28.47 -4.30
N LEU A 47 -1.83 28.09 -4.52
CA LEU A 47 -1.06 28.47 -5.69
C LEU A 47 -1.39 27.53 -6.85
N TYR A 48 -1.73 28.12 -8.00
CA TYR A 48 -1.86 27.42 -9.27
C TYR A 48 -0.56 27.56 -10.06
N ILE A 49 0.01 26.43 -10.47
CA ILE A 49 1.15 26.39 -11.41
C ILE A 49 0.62 26.01 -12.78
N ASP A 50 1.22 26.59 -13.83
CA ASP A 50 0.95 26.20 -15.21
C ASP A 50 1.10 24.68 -15.40
N LYS A 51 0.11 24.06 -16.05
CA LYS A 51 0.08 22.60 -16.26
C LYS A 51 1.24 22.07 -17.10
N ASN A 52 1.84 22.93 -17.91
CA ASN A 52 2.98 22.61 -18.75
C ASN A 52 4.33 22.85 -18.05
N SER A 53 4.32 23.42 -16.84
CA SER A 53 5.53 23.69 -16.07
C SER A 53 6.23 22.41 -15.64
N GLU A 54 7.55 22.36 -15.85
CA GLU A 54 8.41 21.29 -15.33
C GLU A 54 8.36 21.19 -13.79
N THR A 55 8.18 22.33 -13.10
CA THR A 55 8.00 22.35 -11.64
C THR A 55 6.79 21.54 -11.20
N LEU A 56 5.66 21.70 -11.91
CA LEU A 56 4.44 20.98 -11.58
C LEU A 56 4.61 19.48 -11.85
N LYS A 57 5.24 19.11 -12.98
CA LYS A 57 5.53 17.70 -13.31
C LYS A 57 6.38 17.02 -12.23
N LEU A 58 7.40 17.71 -11.71
CA LEU A 58 8.23 17.18 -10.63
C LEU A 58 7.41 16.92 -9.35
N ILE A 59 6.57 17.86 -8.93
CA ILE A 59 5.75 17.71 -7.72
C ILE A 59 4.71 16.59 -7.91
N GLN A 60 4.11 16.49 -9.09
CA GLN A 60 3.20 15.39 -9.44
C GLN A 60 3.90 14.03 -9.34
N HIS A 61 5.12 13.89 -9.89
CA HIS A 61 5.88 12.65 -9.77
C HIS A 61 6.17 12.25 -8.31
N LEU A 62 6.50 13.22 -7.45
CA LEU A 62 6.70 12.97 -6.01
C LEU A 62 5.41 12.46 -5.35
N ARG A 63 4.27 13.10 -5.65
CA ARG A 63 2.95 12.69 -5.15
C ARG A 63 2.60 11.29 -5.64
N ASP A 64 2.73 11.04 -6.93
CA ASP A 64 2.35 9.77 -7.56
C ASP A 64 3.19 8.61 -7.01
N GLU A 65 4.47 8.85 -6.75
CA GLU A 65 5.34 7.87 -6.10
C GLU A 65 4.96 7.61 -4.63
N ALA A 66 4.66 8.67 -3.86
CA ALA A 66 4.14 8.52 -2.50
C ALA A 66 2.80 7.75 -2.48
N HIS A 67 1.92 8.04 -3.43
CA HIS A 67 0.62 7.39 -3.59
C HIS A 67 0.78 5.91 -3.98
N ARG A 68 1.64 5.62 -4.98
CA ARG A 68 1.98 4.25 -5.42
C ARG A 68 2.54 3.44 -4.27
N PHE A 69 3.45 4.01 -3.50
CA PHE A 69 4.05 3.36 -2.32
C PHE A 69 2.99 3.06 -1.26
N GLY A 70 2.16 4.05 -0.90
CA GLY A 70 1.08 3.90 0.08
C GLY A 70 0.07 2.83 -0.32
N ILE A 71 -0.44 2.86 -1.55
CA ILE A 71 -1.36 1.84 -2.09
C ILE A 71 -0.71 0.46 -2.05
N THR A 72 0.55 0.35 -2.51
CA THR A 72 1.25 -0.94 -2.56
C THR A 72 1.42 -1.53 -1.17
N PHE A 73 1.81 -0.71 -0.19
CA PHE A 73 1.95 -1.12 1.20
C PHE A 73 0.61 -1.57 1.80
N HIS A 74 -0.45 -0.78 1.63
CA HIS A 74 -1.78 -1.14 2.14
C HIS A 74 -2.35 -2.39 1.45
N ARG A 75 -2.11 -2.56 0.13
CA ARG A 75 -2.49 -3.77 -0.59
C ARG A 75 -1.75 -5.00 -0.06
N GLN A 76 -0.46 -4.90 0.20
CA GLN A 76 0.32 -5.98 0.79
C GLN A 76 -0.15 -6.30 2.21
N LYS A 77 -0.40 -5.29 3.06
CA LYS A 77 -0.91 -5.46 4.42
C LYS A 77 -2.30 -6.09 4.43
N ARG A 78 -3.21 -5.61 3.58
CA ARG A 78 -4.57 -6.15 3.43
C ARG A 78 -4.54 -7.58 2.91
N SER A 79 -3.70 -7.85 1.90
CA SER A 79 -3.47 -9.22 1.46
C SER A 79 -3.03 -10.05 2.66
N LYS A 80 -1.96 -9.67 3.39
CA LYS A 80 -1.50 -10.39 4.59
C LYS A 80 -2.57 -10.60 5.68
N SER A 81 -3.51 -9.69 5.84
CA SER A 81 -4.62 -9.83 6.80
C SER A 81 -5.77 -10.71 6.29
N GLN A 82 -6.02 -10.75 4.98
CA GLN A 82 -6.96 -11.70 4.38
C GLN A 82 -6.34 -13.10 4.30
N LEU A 83 -5.01 -13.16 4.14
CA LEU A 83 -4.18 -14.36 4.06
C LEU A 83 -4.30 -15.27 5.28
N THR A 84 -4.46 -14.71 6.49
CA THR A 84 -4.81 -15.50 7.67
C THR A 84 -6.21 -16.10 7.48
N SER A 85 -7.24 -15.29 7.28
CA SER A 85 -8.63 -15.77 7.33
C SER A 85 -8.99 -16.90 6.35
N GLU A 86 -8.49 -16.90 5.11
CA GLU A 86 -8.94 -17.88 4.12
C GLU A 86 -8.22 -19.22 4.25
N LEU A 87 -6.89 -19.22 4.43
CA LEU A 87 -6.15 -20.45 4.73
C LEU A 87 -6.46 -21.00 6.12
N ASP A 88 -6.94 -20.15 7.05
CA ASP A 88 -7.44 -20.57 8.37
C ASP A 88 -8.71 -21.45 8.26
N THR A 89 -9.49 -21.33 7.18
CA THR A 89 -10.69 -22.16 6.98
C THR A 89 -10.40 -23.58 6.51
N ILE A 90 -9.19 -23.84 6.00
CA ILE A 90 -8.82 -25.15 5.45
C ILE A 90 -8.41 -26.09 6.59
N LYS A 91 -9.30 -27.02 6.93
CA LYS A 91 -9.04 -28.04 7.94
C LYS A 91 -7.79 -28.86 7.58
N GLY A 92 -6.79 -28.89 8.46
CA GLY A 92 -5.50 -29.55 8.22
C GLY A 92 -4.35 -28.62 7.82
N ILE A 93 -4.62 -27.33 7.60
CA ILE A 93 -3.59 -26.31 7.30
C ILE A 93 -3.27 -25.47 8.55
N GLY A 94 -2.17 -25.83 9.21
CA GLY A 94 -1.64 -25.11 10.39
C GLY A 94 -0.92 -23.80 10.06
N THR A 95 -0.66 -22.99 11.09
CA THR A 95 0.03 -21.68 11.02
C THR A 95 1.40 -21.74 10.34
N GLU A 96 2.18 -22.79 10.57
CA GLU A 96 3.50 -22.96 9.96
C GLU A 96 3.43 -23.24 8.44
N THR A 97 2.47 -24.06 8.01
CA THR A 97 2.21 -24.29 6.58
C THR A 97 1.82 -22.98 5.88
N LYS A 98 0.95 -22.18 6.52
CA LYS A 98 0.56 -20.84 6.04
C LYS A 98 1.77 -19.94 5.86
N LYS A 99 2.60 -19.78 6.91
CA LYS A 99 3.79 -18.94 6.84
C LYS A 99 4.72 -19.35 5.69
N LYS A 100 4.94 -20.65 5.47
CA LYS A 100 5.76 -21.14 4.35
C LYS A 100 5.20 -20.70 2.99
N LEU A 101 3.90 -20.92 2.76
CA LEU A 101 3.25 -20.52 1.52
C LEU A 101 3.29 -19.01 1.30
N LEU A 102 2.99 -18.23 2.34
CA LEU A 102 3.00 -16.77 2.26
C LEU A 102 4.41 -16.19 2.07
N SER A 103 5.41 -16.83 2.66
CA SER A 103 6.81 -16.45 2.48
C SER A 103 7.27 -16.68 1.04
N HIS A 104 6.86 -17.81 0.45
CA HIS A 104 7.22 -18.21 -0.91
C HIS A 104 6.41 -17.42 -1.96
N PHE A 105 5.09 -17.58 -1.99
CA PHE A 105 4.21 -17.04 -3.03
C PHE A 105 3.83 -15.57 -2.83
N LYS A 106 4.06 -14.99 -1.64
CA LYS A 106 3.76 -13.58 -1.27
C LYS A 106 2.27 -13.20 -1.20
N SER A 107 1.36 -13.89 -1.88
CA SER A 107 -0.09 -13.62 -1.84
C SER A 107 -0.95 -14.86 -2.15
N ILE A 108 -2.20 -14.91 -1.65
CA ILE A 108 -3.17 -16.00 -1.96
C ILE A 108 -3.45 -16.06 -3.44
N LYS A 109 -3.56 -14.90 -4.11
CA LYS A 109 -3.80 -14.86 -5.55
C LYS A 109 -2.74 -15.69 -6.29
N ARG A 110 -1.47 -15.53 -5.93
CA ARG A 110 -0.38 -16.33 -6.49
C ARG A 110 -0.44 -17.79 -6.08
N ILE A 111 -0.88 -18.12 -4.86
CA ILE A 111 -1.08 -19.52 -4.44
C ILE A 111 -2.22 -20.17 -5.24
N LYS A 112 -3.29 -19.42 -5.53
CA LYS A 112 -4.45 -19.89 -6.32
C LYS A 112 -4.10 -20.07 -7.80
N GLU A 113 -3.22 -19.22 -8.32
CA GLU A 113 -2.74 -19.27 -9.71
C GLU A 113 -1.55 -20.22 -9.90
N ALA A 114 -0.86 -20.61 -8.83
CA ALA A 114 0.28 -21.53 -8.87
C ALA A 114 -0.15 -22.93 -9.30
N GLU A 115 0.75 -23.61 -10.01
CA GLU A 115 0.55 -25.02 -10.33
C GLU A 115 0.60 -25.87 -9.06
N GLN A 116 -0.16 -26.97 -9.05
CA GLN A 116 -0.19 -27.86 -7.89
C GLN A 116 1.21 -28.38 -7.53
N GLN A 117 2.08 -28.62 -8.53
CA GLN A 117 3.46 -29.06 -8.31
C GLN A 117 4.29 -28.04 -7.52
N GLU A 118 4.17 -26.74 -7.84
CA GLU A 118 4.88 -25.68 -7.10
C GLU A 118 4.43 -25.61 -5.64
N VAL A 119 3.13 -25.81 -5.38
CA VAL A 119 2.60 -25.85 -4.01
C VAL A 119 3.09 -27.11 -3.28
N GLU A 120 3.16 -28.25 -3.97
CA GLU A 120 3.69 -29.52 -3.43
C GLU A 120 5.14 -29.40 -2.98
N GLU A 121 5.99 -28.69 -3.72
CA GLU A 121 7.39 -28.48 -3.35
C GLU A 121 7.55 -27.72 -2.02
N VAL A 122 6.63 -26.80 -1.71
CA VAL A 122 6.72 -25.95 -0.52
C VAL A 122 6.17 -26.64 0.74
N ILE A 123 5.09 -27.42 0.61
CA ILE A 123 4.33 -27.95 1.77
C ILE A 123 4.06 -29.46 1.74
N GLY A 124 4.45 -30.16 0.68
CA GLY A 124 4.25 -31.58 0.47
C GLY A 124 2.89 -31.95 -0.12
N LYS A 125 2.84 -33.11 -0.79
CA LYS A 125 1.68 -33.66 -1.52
C LYS A 125 0.35 -33.58 -0.77
N ALA A 126 0.31 -34.09 0.46
CA ALA A 126 -0.94 -34.19 1.20
C ALA A 126 -1.59 -32.81 1.47
N LYS A 127 -0.77 -31.81 1.83
CA LYS A 127 -1.28 -30.47 2.14
C LYS A 127 -1.55 -29.64 0.89
N ALA A 128 -0.75 -29.81 -0.16
CA ALA A 128 -1.00 -29.14 -1.44
C ALA A 128 -2.35 -29.55 -2.03
N LYS A 129 -2.68 -30.85 -1.98
CA LYS A 129 -3.98 -31.36 -2.41
C LYS A 129 -5.15 -30.66 -1.69
N LEU A 130 -5.09 -30.53 -0.36
CA LEU A 130 -6.13 -29.83 0.43
C LEU A 130 -6.34 -28.38 -0.03
N ILE A 131 -5.26 -27.68 -0.39
CA ILE A 131 -5.32 -26.30 -0.85
C ILE A 131 -5.90 -26.22 -2.28
N SER A 132 -5.43 -27.07 -3.18
CA SER A 132 -5.93 -27.13 -4.56
C SER A 132 -7.41 -27.49 -4.61
N ASP A 133 -7.85 -28.46 -3.79
CA ASP A 133 -9.25 -28.87 -3.70
C ASP A 133 -10.13 -27.73 -3.17
N HIS A 134 -9.71 -27.05 -2.10
CA HIS A 134 -10.44 -25.90 -1.54
C HIS A 134 -10.63 -24.76 -2.55
N PHE A 135 -9.62 -24.46 -3.37
CA PHE A 135 -9.71 -23.39 -4.36
C PHE A 135 -10.49 -23.77 -5.62
N LYS A 136 -10.61 -25.08 -5.92
CA LYS A 136 -11.46 -25.60 -7.01
C LYS A 136 -12.94 -25.59 -6.64
N GLU A 137 -13.31 -25.93 -5.40
CA GLU A 137 -14.71 -25.93 -4.94
C GLU A 137 -15.36 -24.54 -4.90
N LYS A 138 -14.55 -23.48 -4.84
CA LYS A 138 -14.99 -22.07 -4.80
C LYS A 138 -14.95 -21.34 -6.15
N ALA A 139 -14.53 -21.99 -7.23
CA ALA A 139 -14.45 -21.41 -8.58
C ALA A 139 -15.75 -21.65 -9.34
#